data_AF-A0A316E1J4-F1
#
_entry.id   AF-A0A316E1J4-F1
#
_cell.length_a   1.000
_cell.length_b   1.000
_cell.length_c   1.000
_cell.angle_alpha   90.00
_cell.angle_beta   90.00
_cell.angle_gamma   90.00
#
_symmetry.space_group_name_H-M   'P 1'
#
loop_
_entity.id
_entity.type
_entity.pdbx_description
1 polymer ?
#
loop_
_entity_poly.entity_id
_entity_poly.type
_entity_poly.pdbx_seq_one_letter_code
_entity_poly.pdbx_strand_id
1 'polypeptide(L)'
;MKGLKTLLLLLTLLSFNLHNAQEETDTTEELSLDKGTIDSQFDYIYKKSGNYRADGKRYEVVRIISLDKLRKNVMDTLNMTYKKEAELKATISGHEATISSLNQKLEETTNNLTSVSEEKDSMSFLGMLVSKTTYNFILWSIIGSLLLLFLLFVYKFRRSNTLTQEAKTALAEVEAEYEDHRRRALEREQKISRQLQDEINKYKKSK
;
A
#
# COMPACT_ATOMS: atom_id res chain seq x y z
N MET A 1 -44.55 0.66 27.99
CA MET A 1 -43.77 1.92 27.86
C MET A 1 -43.08 2.12 26.51
N LYS A 2 -42.81 1.08 25.69
CA LYS A 2 -42.17 1.26 24.37
C LYS A 2 -43.12 1.81 23.29
N GLY A 3 -44.38 1.39 23.28
CA GLY A 3 -45.40 1.86 22.33
C GLY A 3 -45.84 3.33 22.50
N LEU A 4 -45.81 3.85 23.73
CA LEU A 4 -46.12 5.27 23.99
C LEU A 4 -45.05 6.19 23.40
N LYS A 5 -43.77 5.76 23.45
CA LYS A 5 -42.65 6.52 22.89
C LYS A 5 -42.71 6.58 21.36
N THR A 6 -43.08 5.48 20.70
CA THR A 6 -43.25 5.45 19.23
C THR A 6 -44.44 6.30 18.77
N LEU A 7 -45.54 6.32 19.53
CA LEU A 7 -46.69 7.17 19.22
C LEU A 7 -46.35 8.66 19.34
N LEU A 8 -45.59 9.04 20.37
CA LEU A 8 -45.18 10.42 20.61
C LEU A 8 -44.20 10.92 19.53
N LEU A 9 -43.34 10.03 19.04
CA LEU A 9 -42.40 10.30 17.93
C LEU A 9 -43.12 10.45 16.57
N LEU A 10 -44.20 9.70 16.37
CA LEU A 10 -45.03 9.84 15.16
C LEU A 10 -45.81 11.16 15.17
N LEU A 11 -46.28 11.58 16.35
CA LEU A 11 -47.03 12.82 16.52
C LEU A 11 -46.16 14.06 16.26
N THR A 12 -44.91 14.05 16.73
CA THR A 12 -43.96 15.14 16.49
C THR A 12 -43.55 15.27 15.02
N LEU A 13 -43.38 14.15 14.31
CA LEU A 13 -43.14 14.14 12.86
C LEU A 13 -44.32 14.70 12.07
N LEU A 14 -45.56 14.42 12.50
CA LEU A 14 -46.75 14.95 11.85
C LEU A 14 -46.92 16.46 12.08
N SER A 15 -46.61 16.95 13.29
CA SER A 15 -46.64 18.40 13.59
C SER A 15 -45.61 19.20 12.80
N PHE A 16 -44.43 18.62 12.52
CA PHE A 16 -43.38 19.28 11.74
C PHE A 16 -43.77 19.46 10.26
N ASN A 17 -44.55 18.53 9.69
CA ASN A 17 -45.06 18.65 8.32
C ASN A 17 -46.17 19.71 8.19
N LEU A 18 -47.04 19.87 9.20
CA LEU A 18 -48.06 20.92 9.17
C LEU A 18 -47.47 22.33 9.27
N HIS A 19 -46.35 22.51 9.99
CA HIS A 19 -45.72 23.82 10.13
C HIS A 19 -45.05 24.31 8.84
N ASN A 20 -44.52 23.40 8.01
CA ASN A 20 -43.89 23.74 6.72
C ASN A 20 -44.90 23.89 5.57
N ALA A 21 -46.19 23.60 5.80
CA ALA A 21 -47.24 23.70 4.78
C ALA A 21 -47.99 25.06 4.79
N GLN A 22 -47.67 25.96 5.71
CA GLN A 22 -48.29 27.27 5.83
C GLN A 22 -47.30 28.39 5.51
N GLU A 23 -46.89 28.51 4.25
CA GLU A 23 -46.31 29.76 3.74
C GLU A 23 -46.50 29.91 2.23
N GLU A 24 -47.74 29.75 1.75
CA GLU A 24 -48.15 30.39 0.49
C GLU A 24 -48.72 31.76 0.84
N THR A 25 -47.84 32.76 0.83
CA THR A 25 -48.28 34.16 0.81
C THR A 25 -48.78 34.43 -0.61
N ASP A 26 -50.10 34.53 -0.79
CA ASP A 26 -50.73 35.07 -1.99
C ASP A 26 -50.27 36.54 -2.19
N THR A 27 -49.06 36.73 -2.71
CA THR A 27 -48.66 38.01 -3.27
C THR A 27 -49.40 38.15 -4.59
N THR A 28 -50.56 38.79 -4.54
CA THR A 28 -51.12 39.45 -5.73
C THR A 28 -50.01 40.39 -6.21
N GLU A 29 -49.31 40.04 -7.29
CA GLU A 29 -48.21 40.87 -7.78
C GLU A 29 -48.78 42.25 -8.10
N GLU A 30 -48.43 43.24 -7.26
CA GLU A 30 -48.71 44.64 -7.57
C GLU A 30 -47.92 44.99 -8.83
N LEU A 31 -48.61 44.96 -9.97
CA LEU A 31 -48.05 45.34 -11.26
C LEU A 31 -47.54 46.76 -11.13
N SER A 32 -46.22 46.90 -11.21
CA SER A 32 -45.51 48.15 -10.99
C SER A 32 -44.33 48.22 -11.93
N LEU A 33 -43.97 49.43 -12.34
CA LEU A 33 -42.78 49.68 -13.13
C LEU A 33 -41.51 49.79 -12.27
N ASP A 34 -41.68 49.83 -10.95
CA ASP A 34 -40.63 50.04 -9.95
C ASP A 34 -40.29 48.78 -9.16
N LYS A 35 -41.14 47.74 -9.24
CA LYS A 35 -41.04 46.53 -8.44
C LYS A 35 -41.50 45.33 -9.26
N GLY A 36 -40.91 44.17 -8.99
CA GLY A 36 -41.26 42.91 -9.65
C GLY A 36 -40.30 42.53 -10.77
N THR A 37 -40.61 41.40 -11.42
CA THR A 37 -39.84 40.86 -12.53
C THR A 37 -39.93 41.76 -13.76
N ILE A 38 -39.02 41.59 -14.71
CA ILE A 38 -39.12 42.27 -16.00
C ILE A 38 -40.46 41.92 -16.68
N ASP A 39 -40.90 40.67 -16.57
CA ASP A 39 -42.18 40.19 -17.10
C ASP A 39 -43.38 40.95 -16.51
N SER A 40 -43.43 41.12 -15.18
CA SER A 40 -44.51 41.88 -14.54
C SER A 40 -44.49 43.38 -14.87
N GLN A 41 -43.31 43.94 -15.19
CA GLN A 41 -43.17 45.31 -15.70
C GLN A 41 -43.69 45.45 -17.15
N PHE A 42 -43.48 44.44 -18.00
CA PHE A 42 -44.07 44.39 -19.35
C PHE A 42 -45.60 44.32 -19.26
N ASP A 43 -46.13 43.45 -18.40
CA ASP A 43 -47.56 43.32 -18.17
C ASP A 43 -48.20 44.59 -17.60
N TYR A 44 -47.48 45.30 -16.71
CA TYR A 44 -47.92 46.60 -16.21
C TYR A 44 -48.07 47.63 -17.34
N ILE A 45 -47.10 47.69 -18.26
CA ILE A 45 -47.15 48.61 -19.40
C ILE A 45 -48.29 48.26 -20.36
N TYR A 46 -48.51 46.96 -20.61
CA TYR A 46 -49.59 46.49 -21.49
C TYR A 46 -50.99 46.75 -20.90
N LYS A 47 -51.17 46.62 -19.58
CA LYS A 47 -52.45 46.93 -18.93
C LYS A 47 -52.70 48.42 -18.75
N LYS A 48 -51.64 49.23 -18.65
CA LYS A 48 -51.73 50.69 -18.44
C LYS A 48 -51.74 51.48 -19.75
N SER A 49 -51.46 50.84 -20.89
CA SER A 49 -51.48 51.49 -22.20
C SER A 49 -52.89 51.93 -22.59
N GLY A 50 -52.96 53.05 -23.31
CA GLY A 50 -54.23 53.58 -23.80
C GLY A 50 -54.60 52.99 -25.16
N ASN A 51 -55.84 52.55 -25.33
CA ASN A 51 -56.30 52.05 -26.62
C ASN A 51 -56.40 53.20 -27.64
N TYR A 52 -55.71 53.06 -28.78
CA TYR A 52 -55.83 53.93 -29.94
C TYR A 52 -56.18 53.11 -31.18
N ARG A 53 -57.06 53.63 -32.03
CA ARG A 53 -57.44 52.97 -33.29
C ARG A 53 -57.29 53.97 -34.43
N ALA A 54 -56.57 53.57 -35.47
CA ALA A 54 -56.45 54.30 -36.72
C ALA A 54 -56.38 53.29 -37.88
N ASP A 55 -57.04 53.59 -39.00
CA ASP A 55 -57.03 52.77 -40.23
C ASP A 55 -57.35 51.28 -40.00
N GLY A 56 -58.33 50.98 -39.15
CA GLY A 56 -58.74 49.60 -38.82
C GLY A 56 -57.75 48.81 -37.97
N LYS A 57 -56.62 49.42 -37.55
CA LYS A 57 -55.60 48.81 -36.71
C LYS A 57 -55.72 49.27 -35.26
N ARG A 58 -55.42 48.37 -34.34
CA ARG A 58 -55.38 48.60 -32.89
C ARG A 58 -53.95 48.95 -32.51
N TYR A 59 -53.77 50.05 -31.79
CA TYR A 59 -52.50 50.50 -31.24
C TYR A 59 -52.66 50.72 -29.75
N GLU A 60 -51.58 50.51 -29.01
CA GLU A 60 -51.50 50.77 -27.59
C GLU A 60 -50.58 51.97 -27.35
N VAL A 61 -51.14 53.03 -26.76
CA VAL A 61 -50.44 54.28 -26.47
C VAL A 61 -49.74 54.13 -25.12
N VAL A 62 -48.42 54.04 -25.17
CA VAL A 62 -47.58 53.95 -23.98
C VAL A 62 -46.87 55.28 -23.75
N ARG A 63 -46.77 55.71 -22.48
CA ARG A 63 -45.95 56.87 -22.12
C ARG A 63 -44.48 56.59 -22.40
N ILE A 64 -43.80 57.51 -23.09
CA ILE A 64 -42.38 57.40 -23.43
C ILE A 64 -41.51 57.16 -22.19
N ILE A 65 -41.81 57.85 -21.07
CA ILE A 65 -41.09 57.69 -19.79
C ILE A 65 -41.18 56.25 -19.28
N SER A 66 -42.33 55.59 -19.47
CA SER A 66 -42.52 54.20 -19.03
C SER A 66 -41.71 53.22 -19.88
N LEU A 67 -41.64 53.44 -21.20
CA LEU A 67 -40.81 52.64 -22.10
C LEU A 67 -39.30 52.83 -21.84
N ASP A 68 -38.84 54.06 -21.62
CA ASP A 68 -37.42 54.31 -21.34
C ASP A 68 -37.00 53.69 -19.99
N LYS A 69 -37.89 53.71 -18.99
CA LYS A 69 -37.65 53.05 -17.72
C LYS A 69 -37.60 51.54 -17.83
N LEU A 70 -38.54 50.92 -18.55
CA LEU A 70 -38.49 49.48 -18.83
C LEU A 70 -37.19 49.11 -19.56
N ARG A 71 -36.81 49.88 -20.59
CA ARG A 71 -35.56 49.68 -21.33
C ARG A 71 -34.34 49.72 -20.42
N LYS A 72 -34.28 50.68 -19.49
CA LYS A 72 -33.20 50.78 -18.48
C LYS A 72 -33.17 49.55 -17.58
N ASN A 73 -34.31 49.16 -17.00
CA ASN A 73 -34.40 48.01 -16.11
C ASN A 73 -33.99 46.69 -16.80
N VAL A 74 -34.40 46.50 -18.06
CA VAL A 74 -33.98 45.35 -18.88
C VAL A 74 -32.46 45.37 -19.11
N MET A 75 -31.91 46.52 -19.51
CA MET A 75 -30.47 46.65 -19.76
C MET A 75 -29.65 46.44 -18.48
N ASP A 76 -30.12 46.94 -17.34
CA ASP A 76 -29.47 46.75 -16.04
C ASP A 76 -29.45 45.28 -15.63
N THR A 77 -30.56 44.56 -15.84
CA THR A 77 -30.68 43.12 -15.57
C THR A 77 -29.74 42.31 -16.49
N LEU A 78 -29.66 42.69 -17.76
CA LEU A 78 -28.79 42.05 -18.73
C LEU A 78 -27.30 42.27 -18.37
N ASN A 79 -26.93 43.51 -18.05
CA ASN A 79 -25.58 43.85 -17.58
C ASN A 79 -25.20 43.10 -16.31
N MET A 80 -26.13 42.99 -15.36
CA MET A 80 -25.92 42.20 -14.14
C MET A 80 -25.71 40.72 -14.46
N THR A 81 -26.48 40.16 -15.39
CA THR A 81 -26.33 38.77 -15.84
C THR A 81 -24.97 38.54 -16.49
N TYR A 82 -24.54 39.42 -17.40
CA TYR A 82 -23.22 39.32 -18.02
C TYR A 82 -22.08 39.45 -17.01
N LYS A 83 -22.22 40.33 -16.02
CA LYS A 83 -21.23 40.46 -14.94
C LYS A 83 -21.14 39.17 -14.11
N LYS A 84 -22.28 38.60 -13.72
CA LYS A 84 -22.33 37.31 -13.00
C LYS A 84 -21.75 36.17 -13.84
N GLU A 85 -22.01 36.14 -15.14
CA GLU A 85 -21.45 35.15 -16.05
C GLU A 85 -19.92 35.25 -16.11
N ALA A 86 -19.38 36.48 -16.20
CA ALA A 86 -17.95 36.71 -16.18
C ALA A 86 -17.30 36.30 -14.84
N GLU A 87 -17.93 36.64 -13.70
CA GLU A 87 -17.48 36.23 -12.37
C GLU A 87 -17.49 34.70 -12.20
N LEU A 88 -18.53 34.03 -12.70
CA LEU A 88 -18.64 32.57 -12.63
C LEU A 88 -17.59 31.90 -13.53
N LYS A 89 -17.35 32.39 -14.75
CA LYS A 89 -16.28 31.90 -15.63
C LYS A 89 -14.90 32.08 -14.99
N ALA A 90 -14.64 33.22 -14.35
CA ALA A 90 -13.39 33.46 -13.63
C ALA A 90 -13.22 32.48 -12.46
N THR A 91 -14.30 32.21 -11.71
CA THR A 91 -14.30 31.24 -10.61
C THR A 91 -14.05 29.82 -11.10
N ILE A 92 -14.70 29.41 -12.20
CA ILE A 92 -14.50 28.10 -12.84
C ILE A 92 -13.05 27.94 -13.29
N SER A 93 -12.48 28.95 -13.96
CA SER A 93 -11.08 28.91 -14.37
C SER A 93 -10.12 28.80 -13.17
N GLY A 94 -10.43 29.48 -12.05
CA GLY A 94 -9.68 29.34 -10.80
C GLY A 94 -9.78 27.93 -10.19
N HIS A 95 -10.97 27.32 -10.23
CA HIS A 95 -11.17 25.94 -9.78
C HIS A 95 -10.45 24.94 -10.68
N GLU A 96 -10.49 25.09 -12.01
CA GLU A 96 -9.75 24.25 -12.95
C GLU A 96 -8.25 24.31 -12.72
N ALA A 97 -7.69 25.51 -12.51
CA ALA A 97 -6.27 25.68 -12.17
C ALA A 97 -5.92 24.99 -10.84
N THR A 98 -6.80 25.09 -9.84
CA THR A 98 -6.60 24.43 -8.54
C THR A 98 -6.65 22.90 -8.70
N ILE A 99 -7.62 22.37 -9.44
CA ILE A 99 -7.75 20.94 -9.73
C ILE A 99 -6.53 20.41 -10.47
N SER A 100 -6.06 21.14 -11.49
CA SER A 100 -4.84 20.80 -12.22
C SER A 100 -3.63 20.74 -11.27
N SER A 101 -3.46 21.74 -10.41
CA SER A 101 -2.37 21.76 -9.43
C SER A 101 -2.47 20.63 -8.38
N LEU A 102 -3.68 20.27 -7.95
CA LEU A 102 -3.92 19.18 -7.00
C LEU A 102 -3.64 17.82 -7.65
N ASN A 103 -4.07 17.62 -8.89
CA ASN A 103 -3.76 16.41 -9.64
C ASN A 103 -2.26 16.25 -9.86
N GLN A 104 -1.56 17.33 -10.22
CA GLN A 104 -0.10 17.31 -10.36
C GLN A 104 0.59 16.95 -9.04
N LYS A 105 0.17 17.55 -7.91
CA LYS A 105 0.69 17.21 -6.58
C LYS A 105 0.37 15.76 -6.18
N LEU A 106 -0.80 15.25 -6.56
CA LEU A 106 -1.20 13.88 -6.27
C LEU A 106 -0.33 12.90 -7.07
N GLU A 107 -0.10 13.17 -8.35
CA GLU A 107 0.80 12.40 -9.20
C GLU A 107 2.23 12.41 -8.65
N GLU A 108 2.75 13.60 -8.30
CA GLU A 108 4.08 13.74 -7.69
C GLU A 108 4.18 12.99 -6.35
N THR A 109 3.16 13.11 -5.49
CA THR A 109 3.14 12.39 -4.20
C THR A 109 3.05 10.89 -4.39
N THR A 110 2.28 10.42 -5.38
CA THR A 110 2.16 8.99 -5.69
C THR A 110 3.48 8.44 -6.22
N ASN A 111 4.14 9.16 -7.12
CA ASN A 111 5.46 8.80 -7.65
C ASN A 111 6.54 8.82 -6.56
N ASN A 112 6.48 9.79 -5.65
CA ASN A 112 7.37 9.82 -4.48
C ASN A 112 7.08 8.64 -3.54
N LEU A 113 5.82 8.27 -3.33
CA LEU A 113 5.46 7.11 -2.51
C LEU A 113 5.93 5.79 -3.13
N THR A 114 5.79 5.61 -4.44
CA THR A 114 6.29 4.41 -5.12
C THR A 114 7.81 4.35 -5.05
N SER A 115 8.50 5.46 -5.33
CA SER A 115 9.96 5.54 -5.22
C SER A 115 10.45 5.28 -3.78
N VAL A 116 9.82 5.88 -2.78
CA VAL A 116 10.17 5.67 -1.36
C VAL A 116 9.84 4.25 -0.92
N SER A 117 8.75 3.64 -1.43
CA SER A 117 8.42 2.25 -1.14
C SER A 117 9.48 1.30 -1.74
N GLU A 118 9.93 1.55 -2.97
CA GLU A 118 10.99 0.78 -3.62
C GLU A 118 12.35 0.94 -2.90
N GLU A 119 12.67 2.15 -2.45
CA GLU A 119 13.88 2.42 -1.66
C GLU A 119 13.80 1.79 -0.26
N LYS A 120 12.66 1.89 0.42
CA LYS A 120 12.45 1.30 1.76
C LYS A 120 12.43 -0.22 1.73
N ASP A 121 11.93 -0.83 0.66
CA ASP A 121 11.90 -2.28 0.52
C ASP A 121 13.15 -2.87 -0.13
N SER A 122 14.14 -2.04 -0.42
CA SER A 122 15.47 -2.49 -0.81
C SER A 122 16.48 -2.37 0.34
N MET A 123 17.38 -3.34 0.39
CA MET A 123 18.54 -3.39 1.29
C MET A 123 19.79 -3.50 0.43
N SER A 124 20.87 -2.83 0.85
CA SER A 124 22.15 -2.96 0.15
C SER A 124 22.79 -4.32 0.46
N PHE A 125 23.02 -5.12 -0.58
CA PHE A 125 23.77 -6.37 -0.51
C PHE A 125 24.88 -6.32 -1.56
N LEU A 126 26.14 -6.36 -1.09
CA LEU A 126 27.35 -6.29 -1.94
C LEU A 126 27.38 -5.07 -2.88
N GLY A 127 26.84 -3.93 -2.44
CA GLY A 127 26.82 -2.69 -3.22
C GLY A 127 25.65 -2.55 -4.20
N MET A 128 24.77 -3.56 -4.30
CA MET A 128 23.53 -3.48 -5.07
C MET A 128 22.31 -3.40 -4.15
N LEU A 129 21.29 -2.63 -4.52
CA LEU A 129 20.01 -2.61 -3.83
C LEU A 129 19.18 -3.82 -4.24
N VAL A 130 18.77 -4.63 -3.27
CA VAL A 130 18.01 -5.86 -3.48
C VAL A 130 16.79 -5.85 -2.57
N SER A 131 15.65 -6.37 -3.03
CA SER A 131 14.43 -6.38 -2.21
C SER A 131 14.65 -7.13 -0.88
N LYS A 132 13.97 -6.72 0.21
CA LYS A 132 14.04 -7.40 1.52
C LYS A 132 13.73 -8.89 1.44
N THR A 133 12.78 -9.28 0.60
CA THR A 133 12.42 -10.69 0.37
C THR A 133 13.58 -11.45 -0.24
N THR A 134 14.19 -10.89 -1.29
CA THR A 134 15.37 -11.49 -1.93
C THR A 134 16.56 -11.54 -0.98
N TYR A 135 16.79 -10.49 -0.19
CA TYR A 135 17.84 -10.46 0.83
C TYR A 135 17.66 -11.59 1.85
N ASN A 136 16.47 -11.71 2.45
CA ASN A 136 16.18 -12.76 3.41
C ASN A 136 16.32 -14.16 2.80
N PHE A 137 15.87 -14.33 1.55
CA PHE A 137 16.03 -15.60 0.82
C PHE A 137 17.51 -15.96 0.62
N ILE A 138 18.33 -15.03 0.14
CA ILE A 138 19.78 -15.23 -0.05
C ILE A 138 20.45 -15.55 1.28
N LEU A 139 20.15 -14.78 2.34
CA LEU A 139 20.74 -14.96 3.66
C LEU A 139 20.42 -16.36 4.21
N TRP A 140 19.15 -16.77 4.21
CA TRP A 140 18.76 -18.10 4.68
C TRP A 140 19.27 -19.22 3.77
N SER A 141 19.41 -18.99 2.47
CA SER A 141 20.04 -19.93 1.55
C SER A 141 21.52 -20.16 1.89
N ILE A 142 22.27 -19.10 2.19
CA ILE A 142 23.68 -19.19 2.61
C ILE A 142 23.79 -19.91 3.96
N ILE A 143 22.96 -19.53 4.94
CA ILE A 143 22.94 -20.21 6.25
C ILE A 143 22.61 -21.70 6.08
N GLY A 144 21.58 -22.04 5.30
CA GLY A 144 21.19 -23.42 5.03
C GLY A 144 22.27 -24.23 4.33
N SER A 145 22.93 -23.63 3.33
CA SER A 145 24.04 -24.25 2.60
C SER A 145 25.23 -24.52 3.53
N LEU A 146 25.63 -23.54 4.35
CA LEU A 146 26.70 -23.72 5.34
C LEU A 146 26.34 -24.79 6.37
N LEU A 147 25.09 -24.82 6.87
CA LEU A 147 24.63 -25.83 7.81
C LEU A 147 24.70 -27.23 7.21
N LEU A 148 24.24 -27.38 5.96
CA LEU A 148 24.29 -28.65 5.25
C LEU A 148 25.73 -29.12 5.06
N LEU A 149 26.63 -28.24 4.60
CA LEU A 149 28.05 -28.56 4.46
C LEU A 149 28.69 -28.92 5.81
N PHE A 150 28.34 -28.21 6.89
CA PHE A 150 28.83 -28.50 8.23
C PHE A 150 28.38 -29.88 8.73
N LEU A 151 27.11 -30.23 8.53
CA LEU A 151 26.59 -31.55 8.89
C LEU A 151 27.25 -32.67 8.08
N LEU A 152 27.44 -32.47 6.77
CA LEU A 152 28.17 -33.42 5.92
C LEU A 152 29.63 -33.57 6.39
N PHE A 153 30.29 -32.47 6.74
CA PHE A 153 31.64 -32.48 7.26
C PHE A 153 31.74 -33.26 8.57
N VAL A 154 30.86 -33.01 9.54
CA VAL A 154 30.82 -33.74 10.83
C VAL A 154 30.57 -35.23 10.60
N TYR A 155 29.64 -35.58 9.70
CA TYR A 155 29.36 -36.98 9.36
C TYR A 155 30.60 -37.68 8.76
N LYS A 156 31.24 -37.07 7.76
CA LYS A 156 32.47 -37.59 7.14
C LYS A 156 33.62 -37.70 8.14
N PHE A 157 33.79 -36.69 8.98
CA PHE A 157 34.84 -36.64 10.00
C PHE A 157 34.67 -37.77 11.03
N ARG A 158 33.46 -37.99 11.54
CA ARG A 158 33.19 -39.09 12.48
C ARG A 158 33.49 -40.45 11.87
N ARG A 159 33.03 -40.72 10.65
CA ARG A 159 33.30 -41.97 9.94
C ARG A 159 34.80 -42.20 9.68
N SER A 160 35.54 -41.13 9.35
CA SER A 160 36.98 -41.23 9.16
C SER A 160 37.71 -41.49 10.48
N ASN A 161 37.28 -40.82 11.55
CA ASN A 161 37.91 -40.94 12.86
C ASN A 161 37.74 -42.34 13.45
N THR A 162 36.56 -42.97 13.30
CA THR A 162 36.37 -44.36 13.76
C THR A 162 37.29 -45.33 13.03
N LEU A 163 37.39 -45.20 11.69
CA LEU A 163 38.29 -46.04 10.89
C LEU A 163 39.76 -45.84 11.27
N THR A 164 40.17 -44.60 11.55
CA THR A 164 41.54 -44.32 12.01
C THR A 164 41.82 -44.92 13.38
N GLN A 165 40.85 -44.90 14.29
CA GLN A 165 41.01 -45.54 15.60
C GLN A 165 41.12 -47.06 15.47
N GLU A 166 40.27 -47.69 14.65
CA GLU A 166 40.34 -49.13 14.37
C GLU A 166 41.69 -49.53 13.75
N ALA A 167 42.21 -48.74 12.81
CA ALA A 167 43.51 -48.98 12.20
C ALA A 167 44.66 -48.86 13.23
N LYS A 168 44.57 -47.89 14.16
CA LYS A 168 45.55 -47.75 15.25
C LYS A 168 45.49 -48.92 16.23
N THR A 169 44.30 -49.39 16.58
CA THR A 169 44.16 -50.56 17.47
C THR A 169 44.67 -51.84 16.82
N ALA A 170 44.35 -52.05 15.54
CA ALA A 170 44.86 -53.21 14.79
C ALA A 170 46.39 -53.18 14.66
N LEU A 171 46.97 -51.99 14.43
CA LEU A 171 48.42 -51.83 14.39
C LEU A 171 49.07 -52.17 15.75
N ALA A 172 48.50 -51.69 16.86
CA ALA A 172 48.99 -52.01 18.20
C ALA A 172 48.89 -53.51 18.53
N GLU A 173 47.82 -54.18 18.08
CA GLU A 173 47.64 -55.62 18.26
C GLU A 173 48.69 -56.42 17.47
N VAL A 174 48.94 -56.06 16.21
CA VAL A 174 49.96 -56.71 15.37
C VAL A 174 51.38 -56.46 15.91
N GLU A 175 51.68 -55.26 16.41
CA GLU A 175 52.96 -54.97 17.05
C GLU A 175 53.16 -55.83 18.30
N ALA A 176 52.14 -55.95 19.15
CA ALA A 176 52.19 -56.79 20.35
C ALA A 176 52.38 -58.29 20.00
N GLU A 177 51.66 -58.79 18.99
CA GLU A 177 51.82 -60.17 18.52
C GLU A 177 53.21 -60.40 17.92
N TYR A 178 53.74 -59.43 17.17
CA TYR A 178 55.08 -59.49 16.61
C TYR A 178 56.16 -59.51 17.71
N GLU A 179 56.04 -58.67 18.74
CA GLU A 179 56.96 -58.69 19.88
C GLU A 179 56.91 -60.01 20.64
N ASP A 180 55.71 -60.54 20.88
CA ASP A 180 55.54 -61.84 21.55
C ASP A 180 56.10 -62.99 20.71
N HIS A 181 55.87 -62.99 19.39
CA HIS A 181 56.47 -63.96 18.47
C HIS A 181 58.00 -63.86 18.48
N ARG A 182 58.55 -62.63 18.45
CA ARG A 182 60.00 -62.39 18.54
C ARG A 182 60.57 -62.90 19.86
N ARG A 183 59.88 -62.67 20.98
CA ARG A 183 60.27 -63.18 22.29
C ARG A 183 60.27 -64.70 22.32
N ARG A 184 59.20 -65.34 21.84
CA ARG A 184 59.10 -66.82 21.75
C ARG A 184 60.15 -67.41 20.80
N ALA A 185 60.51 -66.73 19.71
CA ALA A 185 61.59 -67.15 18.83
C ALA A 185 62.95 -67.11 19.54
N LEU A 186 63.25 -66.01 20.23
CA LEU A 186 64.49 -65.88 21.02
C LEU A 186 64.56 -66.92 22.15
N GLU A 187 63.48 -67.15 22.89
CA GLU A 187 63.43 -68.17 23.94
C GLU A 187 63.67 -69.58 23.38
N ARG A 188 63.14 -69.88 22.18
CA ARG A 188 63.42 -71.15 21.48
C ARG A 188 64.88 -71.27 21.08
N GLU A 189 65.46 -70.24 20.46
CA GLU A 189 66.88 -70.24 20.08
C GLU A 189 67.79 -70.38 21.30
N GLN A 190 67.52 -69.67 22.38
CA GLN A 190 68.26 -69.78 23.64
C GLN A 190 68.16 -71.19 24.23
N LYS A 191 66.97 -71.80 24.21
CA LYS A 191 66.77 -73.17 24.71
C LYS A 191 67.51 -74.20 23.85
N ILE A 192 67.45 -74.07 22.51
CA ILE A 192 68.17 -74.93 21.58
C ILE A 192 69.68 -74.78 21.78
N SER A 193 70.19 -73.55 21.92
CA SER A 193 71.61 -73.29 22.17
C SER A 193 72.08 -73.93 23.49
N ARG A 194 71.29 -73.82 24.56
CA ARG A 194 71.56 -74.50 25.84
C ARG A 194 71.59 -76.03 25.68
N GLN A 195 70.59 -76.61 25.02
CA GLN A 195 70.51 -78.05 24.76
C GLN A 195 71.71 -78.55 23.94
N LEU A 196 72.08 -77.82 22.88
CA LEU A 196 73.26 -78.14 22.06
C LEU A 196 74.54 -78.10 22.90
N GLN A 197 74.68 -77.11 23.77
CA GLN A 197 75.86 -77.00 24.64
C GLN A 197 75.92 -78.13 25.68
N ASP A 198 74.77 -78.52 26.24
CA ASP A 198 74.66 -79.68 27.12
C ASP A 198 75.01 -81.00 26.40
N GLU A 199 74.56 -81.18 25.16
CA GLU A 199 74.94 -82.32 24.32
C GLU A 199 76.45 -82.35 24.05
N ILE A 200 77.07 -81.22 23.65
CA ILE A 200 78.52 -81.11 23.44
C ILE A 200 79.29 -81.46 24.73
N ASN A 201 78.85 -80.95 25.88
CA ASN A 201 79.48 -81.22 27.18
C ASN A 201 79.35 -82.70 27.58
N LYS A 202 78.22 -83.34 27.27
CA LYS A 202 78.01 -84.78 27.49
C LYS A 202 78.95 -85.62 26.62
N TYR A 203 79.11 -85.27 25.35
CA TYR A 203 80.07 -85.93 24.45
C TYR A 203 81.53 -85.75 24.89
N LYS A 204 81.92 -84.57 25.40
CA LYS A 204 83.29 -84.34 25.91
C LYS A 204 83.62 -85.11 27.20
N LYS A 205 82.64 -85.42 28.05
CA LYS A 205 82.84 -86.26 29.25
C LYS A 205 82.89 -87.77 28.95
N SER A 206 82.43 -88.19 27.77
CA SER A 206 82.34 -89.59 27.35
C SER A 206 83.61 -90.08 26.60
N LYS A 207 84.64 -89.23 26.48
CA LYS A 207 85.91 -89.54 25.83
C LYS A 207 87.04 -89.34 26.82
#